data_AF-A0A1W6JXH2-F1
#
_entry.id   AF-A0A1W6JXH2-F1
#
_cell.length_a   1.000
_cell.length_b   1.000
_cell.length_c   1.000
_cell.angle_alpha   90.00
_cell.angle_beta   90.00
_cell.angle_gamma   90.00
#
_symmetry.space_group_name_H-M   'P 1'
#
loop_
_entity.id
_entity.type
_entity.pdbx_description
1 polymer ?
#
loop_
_entity_poly.entity_id
_entity_poly.type
_entity_poly.pdbx_seq_one_letter_code
_entity_poly.pdbx_strand_id
1 'polypeptide(L)'
;MKIVVTYDKSQNLKPLDEAEIIGVIDEEKKVVEQYENPASGVSKEATMGVILDLGADAIVVKKQFLCPGSYMMSYGRIKYIPTEYNTLSEVLEHLEDLKTKIAEDLDEEMYAEAYPEE
;
A
#
# COMPACT_ATOMS: atom_id res chain seq x y z
N MET A 1 -6.01 7.26 12.74
CA MET A 1 -5.27 7.11 11.46
C MET A 1 -5.49 5.70 10.93
N LYS A 2 -5.80 5.59 9.62
CA LYS A 2 -5.98 4.35 8.88
C LYS A 2 -4.80 4.12 7.95
N ILE A 3 -3.95 3.14 8.29
CA ILE A 3 -2.80 2.75 7.49
C ILE A 3 -3.14 1.50 6.69
N VAL A 4 -3.01 1.57 5.38
CA VAL A 4 -3.27 0.44 4.49
C VAL A 4 -2.00 -0.35 4.19
N VAL A 5 -2.14 -1.67 4.17
CA VAL A 5 -1.11 -2.63 3.76
C VAL A 5 -1.75 -3.63 2.80
N THR A 6 -1.09 -3.92 1.68
CA THR A 6 -1.57 -4.86 0.67
C THR A 6 -0.73 -6.13 0.68
N TYR A 7 -1.38 -7.30 0.74
CA TYR A 7 -0.69 -8.59 0.88
C TYR A 7 -1.48 -9.77 0.29
N ASP A 8 -0.82 -10.91 0.13
CA ASP A 8 -1.42 -12.18 -0.32
C ASP A 8 -1.99 -13.02 0.85
N LYS A 9 -2.65 -14.14 0.56
CA LYS A 9 -3.15 -15.06 1.61
C LYS A 9 -2.08 -15.62 2.55
N SER A 10 -0.81 -15.58 2.14
CA SER A 10 0.35 -15.98 2.94
C SER A 10 0.94 -14.82 3.74
N GLN A 11 0.26 -13.66 3.75
CA GLN A 11 0.65 -12.43 4.46
C GLN A 11 1.97 -11.82 3.98
N ASN A 12 2.40 -12.15 2.76
CA ASN A 12 3.50 -11.44 2.11
C ASN A 12 2.96 -10.16 1.48
N LEU A 13 3.65 -9.04 1.71
CA LEU A 13 3.33 -7.77 1.08
C LEU A 13 3.41 -7.92 -0.44
N LYS A 14 2.41 -7.37 -1.12
CA LYS A 14 2.26 -7.47 -2.56
C LYS A 14 1.94 -6.11 -3.20
N PRO A 15 2.41 -5.88 -4.45
CA PRO A 15 1.90 -4.80 -5.29
C PRO A 15 0.37 -4.80 -5.37
N LEU A 16 -0.22 -3.65 -5.65
CA LEU A 16 -1.67 -3.47 -5.56
C LEU A 16 -2.47 -4.44 -6.44
N ASP A 17 -1.97 -4.75 -7.62
CA ASP A 17 -2.56 -5.69 -8.58
C ASP A 17 -2.33 -7.16 -8.22
N GLU A 18 -1.30 -7.49 -7.44
CA GLU A 18 -1.05 -8.86 -6.97
C GLU A 18 -1.66 -9.16 -5.59
N ALA A 19 -2.07 -8.14 -4.85
CA ALA A 19 -2.56 -8.29 -3.50
C ALA A 19 -3.98 -8.85 -3.46
N GLU A 20 -4.15 -9.98 -2.78
CA GLU A 20 -5.48 -10.57 -2.57
C GLU A 20 -6.25 -9.89 -1.44
N ILE A 21 -5.53 -9.25 -0.50
CA ILE A 21 -6.09 -8.68 0.73
C ILE A 21 -5.61 -7.24 0.90
N ILE A 22 -6.55 -6.35 1.26
CA ILE A 22 -6.29 -4.99 1.73
C ILE A 22 -6.49 -4.99 3.25
N GLY A 23 -5.40 -4.87 4.01
CA GLY A 23 -5.45 -4.68 5.45
C GLY A 23 -5.51 -3.20 5.81
N VAL A 24 -6.41 -2.84 6.70
CA VAL A 24 -6.54 -1.48 7.27
C VAL A 24 -6.20 -1.55 8.74
N ILE A 25 -5.06 -0.97 9.11
CA ILE A 25 -4.63 -0.80 10.50
C ILE A 25 -5.27 0.50 11.00
N ASP A 26 -6.28 0.37 11.86
CA ASP A 26 -6.94 1.49 12.52
C ASP A 26 -6.27 1.73 13.89
N GLU A 27 -5.42 2.76 13.97
CA GLU A 27 -4.68 3.08 15.19
C GLU A 27 -5.58 3.54 16.35
N GLU A 28 -6.73 4.14 16.05
CA GLU A 28 -7.65 4.64 17.06
C GLU A 28 -8.40 3.49 17.72
N LYS A 29 -8.84 2.52 16.91
CA LYS A 29 -9.53 1.33 17.39
C LYS A 29 -8.58 0.20 17.80
N LYS A 30 -7.30 0.27 17.45
CA LYS A 30 -6.28 -0.78 17.65
C LYS A 30 -6.69 -2.12 17.05
N VAL A 31 -7.27 -2.08 15.85
CA VAL A 31 -7.70 -3.28 15.11
C VAL A 31 -7.11 -3.29 13.71
N VAL A 32 -6.94 -4.49 13.16
CA VAL A 32 -6.61 -4.69 11.75
C VAL A 32 -7.86 -5.26 11.08
N GLU A 33 -8.52 -4.43 10.28
CA GLU A 33 -9.63 -4.85 9.43
C GLU A 33 -9.05 -5.42 8.13
N GLN A 34 -9.63 -6.51 7.62
CA GLN A 34 -9.16 -7.18 6.41
C GLN A 34 -10.29 -7.24 5.40
N TYR A 35 -10.01 -6.80 4.18
CA TYR A 35 -10.94 -6.80 3.06
C TYR A 35 -10.34 -7.61 1.92
N GLU A 36 -11.15 -8.46 1.28
CA GLU A 36 -10.75 -9.03 0.00
C GLU A 36 -10.60 -7.91 -1.04
N ASN A 37 -9.53 -7.97 -1.84
CA ASN A 37 -9.31 -7.00 -2.91
C ASN A 37 -10.12 -7.39 -4.15
N PRO A 38 -11.23 -6.70 -4.48
CA PRO A 38 -12.04 -7.05 -5.64
C PRO A 38 -11.33 -6.76 -6.98
N ALA A 39 -10.22 -6.01 -6.93
CA ALA A 39 -9.39 -5.64 -8.07
C ALA A 39 -8.07 -6.43 -8.16
N SER A 40 -7.89 -7.47 -7.35
CA SER A 40 -6.75 -8.38 -7.47
C SER A 40 -6.70 -8.98 -8.88
N GLY A 41 -5.54 -8.88 -9.53
CA GLY A 41 -5.32 -9.33 -10.91
C GLY A 41 -5.93 -8.43 -11.99
N VAL A 42 -6.46 -7.25 -11.64
CA VAL A 42 -7.07 -6.31 -12.58
C VAL A 42 -6.10 -5.17 -12.92
N SER A 43 -5.86 -4.26 -11.97
CA SER A 43 -4.85 -3.20 -12.09
C SER A 43 -4.57 -2.53 -10.76
N LYS A 44 -3.40 -1.87 -10.66
CA LYS A 44 -3.01 -1.13 -9.46
C LYS A 44 -3.91 0.09 -9.22
N GLU A 45 -4.38 0.74 -10.28
CA GLU A 45 -5.33 1.86 -10.23
C GLU A 45 -6.68 1.43 -9.65
N ALA A 46 -7.20 0.28 -10.05
CA ALA A 46 -8.48 -0.24 -9.56
C ALA A 46 -8.41 -0.54 -8.06
N THR A 47 -7.34 -1.20 -7.60
CA THR A 47 -7.10 -1.44 -6.17
C THR A 47 -6.88 -0.13 -5.40
N MET A 48 -6.15 0.84 -5.95
CA MET A 48 -6.01 2.15 -5.32
C MET A 48 -7.36 2.88 -5.17
N GLY A 49 -8.26 2.74 -6.16
CA GLY A 49 -9.63 3.23 -6.04
C GLY A 49 -10.36 2.67 -4.80
N VAL A 50 -10.28 1.35 -4.59
CA VAL A 50 -10.85 0.69 -3.40
C VAL A 50 -10.21 1.23 -2.11
N ILE A 51 -8.89 1.40 -2.08
CA ILE A 51 -8.15 1.93 -0.93
C ILE A 51 -8.62 3.35 -0.56
N LEU A 52 -8.82 4.20 -1.56
CA LEU A 52 -9.33 5.56 -1.36
C LEU A 52 -10.77 5.56 -0.83
N ASP A 53 -11.63 4.67 -1.33
CA ASP A 53 -13.03 4.54 -0.87
C ASP A 53 -13.12 4.04 0.59
N LEU A 54 -12.15 3.25 1.06
CA LEU A 54 -12.03 2.84 2.46
C LEU A 54 -11.60 3.99 3.41
N GLY A 55 -11.22 5.13 2.84
CA GLY A 55 -10.78 6.32 3.57
C GLY A 55 -9.41 6.12 4.22
N ALA A 56 -8.46 5.54 3.48
CA ALA A 56 -7.08 5.41 3.93
C ALA A 56 -6.42 6.78 4.16
N ASP A 57 -5.65 6.91 5.23
CA ASP A 57 -4.83 8.10 5.50
C ASP A 57 -3.40 7.94 4.95
N ALA A 58 -2.90 6.71 4.99
CA ALA A 58 -1.60 6.36 4.43
C ALA A 58 -1.56 4.91 3.91
N ILE A 59 -0.56 4.62 3.07
CA ILE A 59 -0.31 3.29 2.54
C ILE A 59 1.16 2.89 2.71
N VAL A 60 1.38 1.66 3.16
CA VAL A 60 2.71 1.03 3.20
C VAL A 60 3.06 0.52 1.81
N VAL A 61 4.21 0.94 1.28
CA VAL A 61 4.62 0.66 -0.09
C VAL A 61 6.09 0.28 -0.19
N LYS A 62 6.40 -0.56 -1.19
CA LYS A 62 7.76 -0.83 -1.66
C LYS A 62 7.92 -0.31 -3.08
N LYS A 63 9.14 -0.39 -3.61
CA LYS A 63 9.37 -0.19 -5.04
C LYS A 63 8.41 -1.06 -5.86
N GLN A 64 7.82 -0.47 -6.90
CA GLN A 64 6.89 -1.09 -7.84
C GLN A 64 5.54 -1.55 -7.26
N PHE A 65 5.24 -1.23 -5.98
CA PHE A 65 3.91 -1.52 -5.43
C PHE A 65 2.83 -0.67 -6.09
N LEU A 66 3.21 0.56 -6.45
CA LEU A 66 2.40 1.48 -7.24
C LEU A 66 2.82 1.41 -8.71
N CYS A 67 2.02 2.04 -9.56
CA CYS A 67 2.37 2.47 -10.91
C CYS A 67 2.20 4.00 -10.97
N PRO A 68 2.64 4.69 -12.04
CA PRO A 68 2.43 6.12 -12.18
C PRO A 68 0.95 6.50 -12.11
N GLY A 69 0.06 5.67 -12.65
CA GLY A 69 -1.39 5.88 -12.59
C GLY A 69 -1.93 5.87 -11.17
N SER A 70 -1.63 4.83 -10.38
CA SER A 70 -2.13 4.69 -9.01
C SER A 70 -1.51 5.70 -8.05
N TYR A 71 -0.24 6.09 -8.27
CA TYR A 71 0.37 7.21 -7.56
C TYR A 71 -0.36 8.51 -7.84
N MET A 72 -0.55 8.89 -9.11
CA MET A 72 -1.25 10.14 -9.47
C MET A 72 -2.70 10.19 -8.97
N MET A 73 -3.40 9.05 -8.89
CA MET A 73 -4.75 8.99 -8.32
C MET A 73 -4.81 9.28 -6.82
N SER A 74 -3.75 8.92 -6.10
CA SER A 74 -3.67 8.97 -4.64
C SER A 74 -2.89 10.18 -4.11
N TYR A 75 -2.10 10.82 -4.98
CA TYR A 75 -1.26 11.96 -4.65
C TYR A 75 -2.07 13.11 -4.03
N GLY A 76 -1.60 13.60 -2.88
CA GLY A 76 -2.28 14.65 -2.09
C GLY A 76 -3.57 14.20 -1.39
N ARG A 77 -3.97 12.92 -1.52
CA ARG A 77 -5.14 12.34 -0.83
C ARG A 77 -4.74 11.42 0.32
N ILE A 78 -3.64 10.69 0.14
CA ILE A 78 -3.05 9.81 1.15
C ILE A 78 -1.56 10.09 1.28
N LYS A 79 -0.98 9.62 2.37
CA LYS A 79 0.47 9.61 2.57
C LYS A 79 1.08 8.26 2.24
N TYR A 80 2.39 8.22 2.05
CA TYR A 80 3.11 7.02 1.69
C TYR A 80 4.09 6.65 2.79
N ILE A 81 4.24 5.34 3.03
CA ILE A 81 5.15 4.80 4.05
C ILE A 81 6.07 3.80 3.35
N PRO A 82 7.26 4.24 2.88
CA PRO A 82 8.24 3.36 2.28
C PRO A 82 8.73 2.31 3.28
N THR A 83 8.82 1.06 2.84
CA THR A 83 9.30 -0.05 3.67
C THR A 83 10.20 -1.01 2.91
N GLU A 84 11.10 -1.65 3.65
CA GLU A 84 11.91 -2.78 3.19
C GLU A 84 11.33 -4.14 3.62
N TYR A 85 10.35 -4.14 4.55
CA TYR A 85 9.73 -5.34 5.09
C TYR A 85 8.96 -6.12 4.01
N ASN A 86 8.76 -7.42 4.24
CA ASN A 86 8.18 -8.32 3.25
C ASN A 86 6.86 -8.93 3.71
N THR A 87 6.56 -8.89 5.01
CA THR A 87 5.38 -9.54 5.58
C THR A 87 4.56 -8.60 6.45
N LEU A 88 3.27 -8.91 6.60
CA LEU A 88 2.38 -8.17 7.49
C LEU A 88 2.90 -8.17 8.93
N SER A 89 3.45 -9.29 9.41
CA SER A 89 4.00 -9.40 10.77
C SER A 89 5.10 -8.38 11.01
N GLU A 90 6.07 -8.27 10.10
CA GLU A 90 7.16 -7.29 10.21
C GLU A 90 6.63 -5.85 10.22
N VAL A 91 5.62 -5.54 9.41
CA VAL A 91 4.98 -4.21 9.40
C VAL A 91 4.32 -3.91 10.74
N LEU A 92 3.62 -4.87 11.34
CA LEU A 92 2.95 -4.70 12.62
C LEU A 92 3.96 -4.58 13.78
N GLU A 93 5.02 -5.38 13.76
CA GLU A 93 6.09 -5.36 14.77
C GLU A 93 6.88 -4.03 14.76
N HIS A 94 7.01 -3.41 13.59
CA HIS A 94 7.77 -2.17 13.38
C HIS A 94 6.89 -0.96 13.04
N LEU A 95 5.61 -0.98 13.39
CA LEU A 95 4.65 0.04 12.97
C LEU A 95 5.05 1.46 13.45
N GLU A 96 5.53 1.60 14.69
CA GLU A 96 5.95 2.90 15.22
C GLU A 96 7.17 3.46 14.47
N ASP A 97 8.12 2.60 14.09
CA ASP A 97 9.27 3.00 13.29
C ASP A 97 8.84 3.40 11.87
N LEU A 98 7.92 2.65 11.27
CA LEU A 98 7.37 2.94 9.94
C LEU A 98 6.66 4.29 9.89
N LYS A 99 5.91 4.65 10.94
CA LYS A 99 5.22 5.95 11.01
C LYS A 99 6.17 7.14 10.95
N THR A 100 7.43 6.99 11.36
CA THR A 100 8.43 8.07 11.23
C THR A 100 8.85 8.31 9.77
N LYS A 101 8.54 7.38 8.86
CA LYS A 101 8.87 7.44 7.42
C LYS A 101 7.72 7.94 6.55
N ILE A 102 6.63 8.41 7.16
CA ILE A 102 5.49 8.97 6.43
C ILE A 102 5.96 10.13 5.54
N ALA A 103 5.68 10.04 4.25
CA ALA A 103 5.98 11.04 3.24
C ALA A 103 4.72 11.47 2.49
N GLU A 104 4.67 12.73 2.04
CA GLU A 104 3.55 13.24 1.22
C GLU A 104 3.74 12.91 -0.27
N ASP A 105 4.98 12.68 -0.67
CA ASP A 105 5.41 12.35 -2.01
C ASP A 105 6.38 11.15 -2.00
N LEU A 106 6.55 10.53 -3.16
CA LEU A 106 7.51 9.45 -3.38
C LEU A 106 8.48 9.83 -4.50
N ASP A 107 9.71 9.36 -4.39
CA ASP A 107 10.65 9.38 -5.50
C ASP A 107 10.11 8.56 -6.68
N GLU A 108 10.40 9.01 -7.90
CA GLU A 108 9.89 8.39 -9.13
C GLU A 108 10.21 6.88 -9.23
N GLU A 109 11.38 6.45 -8.75
CA GLU A 109 11.77 5.04 -8.71
C GLU A 109 10.82 4.13 -7.92
N MET A 110 10.03 4.69 -6.99
CA MET A 110 9.11 3.91 -6.16
C MET A 110 7.88 3.44 -6.93
N TYR A 111 7.43 4.22 -7.90
CA TYR A 111 6.21 3.97 -8.67
C TYR A 111 6.44 3.85 -10.17
N ALA A 112 7.64 4.17 -10.68
CA ALA A 112 8.00 3.94 -12.07
C ALA A 112 7.95 2.43 -12.38
N GLU A 113 7.36 2.11 -13.52
CA GLU A 113 7.41 0.75 -14.05
C GLU A 113 8.81 0.50 -14.61
N ALA A 114 9.34 -0.71 -14.43
CA ALA A 114 10.58 -1.09 -15.10
C ALA A 114 10.31 -1.03 -16.61
N TYR A 115 10.94 -0.10 -17.31
CA TYR A 115 10.97 -0.14 -18.77
C TYR A 115 11.54 -1.51 -19.16
N PRO A 116 10.85 -2.31 -19.99
CA PRO A 116 11.50 -3.46 -20.59
C PRO A 116 12.70 -2.93 -21.39
N GLU A 117 13.90 -3.43 -21.09
CA GLU A 117 15.03 -3.27 -21.99
C GLU A 117 14.59 -3.86 -23.35
N GLU A 118 14.55 -3.02 -24.39
CA GLU A 118 14.27 -3.43 -25.78
C GLU A 118 15.29 -4.44 -26.31
#